data_AF-A0A5M8ST06-F1
#
_entry.id   AF-A0A5M8ST06-F1
#
_cell.length_a   1.000
_cell.length_b   1.000
_cell.length_c   1.000
_cell.angle_alpha   90.00
_cell.angle_beta   90.00
_cell.angle_gamma   90.00
#
_symmetry.space_group_name_H-M   'P 1'
#
loop_
_entity.id
_entity.type
_entity.pdbx_description
1 polymer ?
#
loop_
_entity_poly.entity_id
_entity_poly.type
_entity_poly.pdbx_seq_one_letter_code
_entity_poly.pdbx_strand_id
1 'polypeptide(L)'
;MICARLVTIAALAEALLLFTMGSRGMQVHPEGVADTVSSVTTADPFGNPCDPMAAMPGMSVMGESMAAMANHMCVTPARPPQPGDEEKARAVLAQVRTVMEKYKDYKKAIADGYIQANPTVDQPQFHFNNEANAKLADTQFDPSRPTSLLYFRTAHRRFTLEGVMFTARPSATEDELNQRIPLSIARWHKHTNFCAAPANQVKDYFGSSPRFGMFGSIHTREACAAAGGAFMPVVFTWMVHVFPYEDDLKNAFSMNDDVPHFHP
;
A
#
# COMPACT_ATOMS: atom_id res chain seq x y z
N MET A 1 -4.41 36.30 40.02
CA MET A 1 -5.78 35.75 39.96
C MET A 1 -6.09 35.45 38.50
N ILE A 2 -5.74 34.24 38.05
CA ILE A 2 -6.70 33.16 37.68
C ILE A 2 -7.71 33.62 36.61
N CYS A 3 -7.47 33.26 35.34
CA CYS A 3 -8.41 32.51 34.50
C CYS A 3 -7.86 32.33 33.07
N ALA A 4 -7.10 31.25 32.87
CA ALA A 4 -6.83 30.71 31.54
C ALA A 4 -6.97 29.19 31.64
N ARG A 5 -8.23 28.72 31.62
CA ARG A 5 -8.59 27.31 31.47
C ARG A 5 -9.80 27.25 30.57
N LEU A 6 -9.61 26.68 29.37
CA LEU A 6 -10.56 25.96 28.52
C LEU A 6 -10.19 26.13 27.04
N VAL A 7 -9.03 25.59 26.66
CA VAL A 7 -8.80 25.10 25.28
C VAL A 7 -8.05 23.77 25.44
N THR A 8 -8.73 22.79 26.01
CA THR A 8 -8.27 21.40 26.09
C THR A 8 -9.33 20.55 25.42
N ILE A 9 -8.88 19.67 24.52
CA ILE A 9 -9.65 18.66 23.77
C ILE A 9 -10.26 19.17 22.45
N ALA A 10 -9.41 19.46 21.45
CA ALA A 10 -9.83 19.47 20.04
C ALA A 10 -8.71 19.07 19.07
N ALA A 11 -7.44 19.28 19.43
CA ALA A 11 -6.30 18.99 18.56
C ALA A 11 -5.85 17.51 18.51
N LEU A 12 -6.49 16.60 19.26
CA LEU A 12 -6.13 15.17 19.28
C LEU A 12 -6.63 14.40 18.05
N ALA A 13 -7.60 14.93 17.32
CA ALA A 13 -8.16 14.24 16.15
C ALA A 13 -7.34 14.49 14.86
N GLU A 14 -6.60 15.59 14.75
CA GLU A 14 -6.10 16.05 13.44
C GLU A 14 -4.88 15.28 12.90
N ALA A 15 -4.03 14.73 13.77
CA ALA A 15 -2.90 13.91 13.34
C ALA A 15 -3.33 12.50 12.89
N LEU A 16 -4.43 11.98 13.44
CA LEU A 16 -5.08 10.78 12.90
C LEU A 16 -5.87 11.12 11.63
N LEU A 17 -6.46 12.32 11.55
CA LEU A 17 -7.30 12.77 10.42
C LEU A 17 -6.54 12.90 9.10
N LEU A 18 -5.22 13.08 9.08
CA LEU A 18 -4.41 13.05 7.85
C LEU A 18 -4.53 11.72 7.10
N PHE A 19 -4.98 10.64 7.75
CA PHE A 19 -5.23 9.33 7.16
C PHE A 19 -6.72 8.96 6.99
N THR A 20 -7.67 9.84 7.37
CA THR A 20 -9.07 9.40 7.62
C THR A 20 -10.05 9.53 6.46
N MET A 21 -9.78 10.35 5.44
CA MET A 21 -10.71 10.52 4.33
C MET A 21 -10.18 9.82 3.08
N GLY A 22 -10.43 8.51 2.97
CA GLY A 22 -10.19 7.74 1.73
C GLY A 22 -9.53 6.37 1.89
N SER A 23 -9.14 5.95 3.10
CA SER A 23 -8.31 4.73 3.28
C SER A 23 -8.81 3.78 4.37
N ARG A 24 -10.01 4.00 4.93
CA ARG A 24 -10.45 3.30 6.15
C ARG A 24 -10.62 1.79 5.95
N GLY A 25 -11.03 1.39 4.74
CA GLY A 25 -11.15 -0.04 4.37
C GLY A 25 -9.82 -0.74 4.07
N MET A 26 -8.74 -0.01 3.85
CA MET A 26 -7.39 -0.57 3.56
C MET A 26 -6.51 -0.62 4.81
N GLN A 27 -6.91 0.06 5.89
CA GLN A 27 -6.17 0.10 7.14
C GLN A 27 -6.56 -1.05 8.06
N VAL A 28 -5.57 -1.64 8.72
CA VAL A 28 -5.83 -2.67 9.74
C VAL A 28 -6.12 -2.00 11.07
N HIS A 29 -7.29 -2.27 11.66
CA HIS A 29 -7.58 -1.84 13.02
C HIS A 29 -6.86 -2.76 14.03
N PRO A 30 -6.06 -2.21 14.96
CA PRO A 30 -5.04 -2.97 15.69
C PRO A 30 -5.53 -3.70 16.97
N GLU A 31 -6.84 -3.77 17.25
CA GLU A 31 -7.29 -4.30 18.54
C GLU A 31 -6.93 -5.78 18.73
N GLY A 32 -5.95 -6.05 19.60
CA GLY A 32 -5.59 -7.36 20.14
C GLY A 32 -4.37 -8.06 19.53
N VAL A 33 -3.96 -7.72 18.29
CA VAL A 33 -2.81 -8.35 17.60
C VAL A 33 -1.52 -7.54 17.81
N ALA A 34 -1.67 -6.24 18.07
CA ALA A 34 -0.58 -5.29 18.12
C ALA A 34 0.09 -5.16 19.48
N ASP A 35 -0.05 -6.09 20.44
CA ASP A 35 0.61 -5.99 21.76
C ASP A 35 1.78 -6.96 21.97
N THR A 36 1.90 -8.00 21.14
CA THR A 36 2.88 -9.08 21.34
C THR A 36 3.98 -9.14 20.28
N VAL A 37 3.90 -8.32 19.22
CA VAL A 37 4.84 -8.34 18.10
C VAL A 37 5.87 -7.22 18.25
N SER A 38 7.14 -7.54 18.48
CA SER A 38 8.22 -6.54 18.55
C SER A 38 8.58 -5.96 17.18
N SER A 39 8.55 -6.78 16.14
CA SER A 39 8.75 -6.38 14.73
C SER A 39 8.27 -7.51 13.82
N VAL A 40 7.73 -7.18 12.65
CA VAL A 40 7.43 -8.14 11.58
C VAL A 40 8.72 -8.41 10.82
N THR A 41 9.15 -9.67 10.82
CA THR A 41 10.39 -10.11 10.16
C THR A 41 10.09 -11.20 9.14
N THR A 42 10.17 -12.47 9.51
CA THR A 42 9.98 -13.63 8.62
C THR A 42 8.53 -14.10 8.55
N ALA A 43 7.67 -13.62 9.44
CA ALA A 43 6.25 -13.88 9.42
C ALA A 43 5.47 -12.68 9.94
N ASP A 44 4.27 -12.49 9.38
CA ASP A 44 3.34 -11.46 9.83
C ASP A 44 2.56 -11.91 11.09
N PRO A 45 1.80 -11.00 11.73
CA PRO A 45 1.02 -11.35 12.91
C PRO A 45 -0.12 -12.36 12.68
N PHE A 46 -0.41 -12.71 11.42
CA PHE A 46 -1.40 -13.72 11.03
C PHE A 46 -0.75 -15.08 10.70
N GLY A 47 0.58 -15.19 10.82
CA GLY A 47 1.34 -16.41 10.54
C GLY A 47 1.72 -16.62 9.07
N ASN A 48 1.49 -15.64 8.19
CA ASN A 48 1.95 -15.72 6.80
C ASN A 48 3.45 -15.46 6.73
N PRO A 49 4.20 -16.19 5.88
CA PRO A 49 5.61 -15.92 5.68
C PRO A 49 5.82 -14.56 5.00
N CYS A 50 6.91 -13.91 5.38
CA CYS A 50 7.36 -12.63 4.87
C CYS A 50 8.80 -12.78 4.41
N ASP A 51 9.05 -12.59 3.11
CA ASP A 51 10.40 -12.36 2.62
C ASP A 51 10.80 -10.93 2.99
N PRO A 52 11.90 -10.71 3.74
CA PRO A 52 12.39 -9.37 3.95
C PRO A 52 12.92 -8.83 2.63
N MET A 53 12.52 -7.61 2.27
CA MET A 53 12.94 -6.95 1.03
C MET A 53 14.47 -6.92 0.85
N ALA A 54 15.21 -6.73 1.94
CA ALA A 54 16.67 -6.74 1.94
C ALA A 54 17.29 -8.08 1.50
N ALA A 55 16.54 -9.19 1.56
CA ALA A 55 16.99 -10.52 1.13
C ALA A 55 16.52 -10.88 -0.30
N MET A 56 15.74 -10.01 -0.95
CA MET A 56 15.24 -10.28 -2.31
C MET A 56 16.30 -9.92 -3.37
N PRO A 57 16.64 -10.84 -4.29
CA PRO A 57 17.52 -10.51 -5.41
C PRO A 57 16.85 -9.47 -6.33
N GLY A 58 17.60 -8.43 -6.71
CA GLY A 58 17.13 -7.42 -7.67
C GLY A 58 16.40 -6.22 -7.06
N MET A 59 16.82 -5.71 -5.90
CA MET A 59 16.28 -4.45 -5.34
C MET A 59 16.30 -3.26 -6.32
N SER A 60 17.23 -3.23 -7.27
CA SER A 60 17.25 -2.20 -8.33
C SER A 60 16.04 -2.25 -9.27
N VAL A 61 15.36 -3.40 -9.37
CA VAL A 61 14.13 -3.57 -10.16
C VAL A 61 12.93 -2.95 -9.44
N MET A 62 13.02 -2.74 -8.12
CA MET A 62 11.93 -2.30 -7.25
C MET A 62 11.89 -0.78 -7.05
N GLY A 63 12.92 -0.03 -7.48
CA GLY A 63 12.99 1.42 -7.28
C GLY A 63 13.62 1.85 -5.94
N GLU A 64 13.99 3.13 -5.86
CA GLU A 64 14.57 3.77 -4.67
C GLU A 64 13.54 3.89 -3.54
N SER A 65 12.27 4.22 -3.85
CA SER A 65 11.22 4.36 -2.84
C SER A 65 10.95 3.04 -2.13
N MET A 66 10.85 1.94 -2.87
CA MET A 66 10.66 0.61 -2.27
C MET A 66 11.88 0.13 -1.50
N ALA A 67 13.09 0.45 -1.96
CA ALA A 67 14.32 0.15 -1.22
C ALA A 67 14.38 0.91 0.12
N ALA A 68 13.92 2.16 0.15
CA ALA A 68 13.83 2.94 1.39
C ALA A 68 12.81 2.39 2.39
N MET A 69 11.88 1.54 1.95
CA MET A 69 10.88 0.85 2.78
C MET A 69 11.28 -0.58 3.17
N ALA A 70 12.55 -0.98 3.04
CA ALA A 70 12.97 -2.37 3.22
C ALA A 70 12.61 -3.00 4.59
N ASN A 71 12.53 -2.21 5.66
CA ASN A 71 12.11 -2.66 6.99
C ASN A 71 10.61 -2.51 7.27
N HIS A 72 9.87 -1.96 6.31
CA HIS A 72 8.47 -1.57 6.41
C HIS A 72 7.57 -2.33 5.43
N MET A 73 8.06 -3.45 4.89
CA MET A 73 7.29 -4.31 4.00
C MET A 73 7.44 -5.78 4.36
N CYS A 74 6.31 -6.48 4.32
CA CYS A 74 6.25 -7.94 4.25
C CYS A 74 5.80 -8.32 2.85
N VAL A 75 6.59 -9.14 2.14
CA VAL A 75 6.30 -9.58 0.78
C VAL A 75 6.08 -11.10 0.79
N THR A 76 4.99 -11.59 0.20
CA THR A 76 4.71 -13.03 0.06
C THR A 76 5.84 -13.73 -0.68
N PRO A 77 6.36 -14.89 -0.29
CA PRO A 77 7.36 -15.64 -1.05
C PRO A 77 6.99 -15.93 -2.52
N ALA A 78 8.00 -16.07 -3.39
CA ALA A 78 7.77 -16.47 -4.78
C ALA A 78 7.51 -17.98 -4.82
N ARG A 79 6.54 -18.38 -5.64
CA ARG A 79 6.24 -19.80 -5.85
C ARG A 79 6.80 -20.31 -7.17
N PRO A 80 7.14 -21.60 -7.27
CA PRO A 80 7.49 -22.22 -8.54
C PRO A 80 6.34 -22.08 -9.55
N PRO A 81 6.63 -21.73 -10.83
CA PRO A 81 5.61 -21.65 -11.87
C PRO A 81 4.80 -22.93 -12.02
N GLN A 82 3.49 -22.79 -12.20
CA GLN A 82 2.55 -23.87 -12.48
C GLN A 82 1.91 -23.70 -13.88
N PRO A 83 1.46 -24.80 -14.50
CA PRO A 83 0.68 -24.73 -15.73
C PRO A 83 -0.56 -23.83 -15.55
N GLY A 84 -0.75 -22.87 -16.48
CA GLY A 84 -1.89 -21.95 -16.47
C GLY A 84 -1.66 -20.64 -15.69
N ASP A 85 -0.56 -20.49 -14.96
CA ASP A 85 -0.28 -19.26 -14.20
C ASP A 85 -0.19 -18.02 -15.11
N GLU A 86 0.57 -18.12 -16.21
CA GLU A 86 0.68 -17.02 -17.17
C GLU A 86 -0.66 -16.68 -17.84
N GLU A 87 -1.44 -17.70 -18.22
CA GLU A 87 -2.75 -17.50 -18.85
C GLU A 87 -3.69 -16.74 -17.90
N LYS A 88 -3.72 -17.16 -16.63
CA LYS A 88 -4.51 -16.51 -15.59
C LYS A 88 -4.06 -15.07 -15.36
N ALA A 89 -2.76 -14.83 -15.25
CA ALA A 89 -2.22 -13.47 -15.08
C ALA A 89 -2.58 -12.57 -16.28
N ARG A 90 -2.42 -13.06 -17.51
CA ARG A 90 -2.80 -12.32 -18.73
C ARG A 90 -4.31 -12.06 -18.81
N ALA A 91 -5.14 -12.99 -18.35
CA ALA A 91 -6.59 -12.78 -18.28
C ALA A 91 -6.97 -11.66 -17.28
N VAL A 92 -6.24 -11.52 -16.18
CA VAL A 92 -6.39 -10.38 -15.26
C VAL A 92 -5.98 -9.08 -15.97
N LEU A 93 -4.81 -9.04 -16.62
CA LEU A 93 -4.34 -7.83 -17.33
C LEU A 93 -5.34 -7.38 -18.41
N ALA A 94 -5.91 -8.31 -19.17
CA ALA A 94 -6.90 -8.00 -20.20
C ALA A 94 -8.16 -7.34 -19.62
N GLN A 95 -8.69 -7.87 -18.51
CA GLN A 95 -9.86 -7.29 -17.84
C GLN A 95 -9.56 -5.91 -17.26
N VAL A 96 -8.40 -5.77 -16.59
CA VAL A 96 -7.95 -4.50 -16.03
C VAL A 96 -7.82 -3.44 -17.13
N ARG A 97 -7.24 -3.80 -18.28
CA ARG A 97 -7.13 -2.91 -19.44
C ARG A 97 -8.50 -2.39 -19.90
N THR A 98 -9.50 -3.28 -20.02
CA THR A 98 -10.87 -2.89 -20.40
C THR A 98 -11.50 -1.94 -19.39
N VAL A 99 -11.34 -2.19 -18.10
CA VAL A 99 -11.90 -1.36 -17.00
C VAL A 99 -11.28 0.03 -17.00
N MET A 100 -9.97 0.10 -17.19
CA MET A 100 -9.19 1.34 -17.14
C MET A 100 -9.55 2.34 -18.25
N GLU A 101 -10.09 1.90 -19.39
CA GLU A 101 -10.52 2.80 -20.47
C GLU A 101 -11.51 3.87 -19.99
N LYS A 102 -12.41 3.50 -19.07
CA LYS A 102 -13.34 4.46 -18.45
C LYS A 102 -12.60 5.54 -17.66
N TYR A 103 -11.55 5.17 -16.93
CA TYR A 103 -10.92 6.01 -15.92
C TYR A 103 -9.71 6.82 -16.42
N LYS A 104 -9.40 6.75 -17.73
CA LYS A 104 -8.47 7.70 -18.37
C LYS A 104 -8.87 9.16 -18.13
N ASP A 105 -10.16 9.43 -17.97
CA ASP A 105 -10.66 10.65 -17.33
C ASP A 105 -10.90 10.40 -15.84
N TYR A 106 -10.00 10.93 -15.00
CA TYR A 106 -10.08 10.73 -13.54
C TYR A 106 -11.38 11.26 -12.92
N LYS A 107 -12.10 12.17 -13.57
CA LYS A 107 -13.39 12.65 -13.07
C LYS A 107 -14.44 11.54 -13.06
N LYS A 108 -14.34 10.57 -13.97
CA LYS A 108 -15.20 9.38 -13.97
C LYS A 108 -14.89 8.45 -12.81
N ALA A 109 -13.63 8.40 -12.35
CA ALA A 109 -13.28 7.68 -11.13
C ALA A 109 -13.94 8.32 -9.91
N ILE A 110 -13.85 9.65 -9.78
CA ILE A 110 -14.50 10.38 -8.69
C ILE A 110 -16.03 10.18 -8.73
N ALA A 111 -16.64 10.24 -9.90
CA ALA A 111 -18.08 10.01 -10.08
C ALA A 111 -18.52 8.60 -9.65
N ASP A 112 -17.64 7.60 -9.78
CA ASP A 112 -17.85 6.21 -9.37
C ASP A 112 -17.45 5.95 -7.90
N GLY A 113 -17.13 6.99 -7.13
CA GLY A 113 -16.85 6.89 -5.70
C GLY A 113 -15.39 6.58 -5.35
N TYR A 114 -14.46 6.73 -6.30
CA TYR A 114 -13.04 6.72 -5.97
C TYR A 114 -12.60 8.05 -5.34
N ILE A 115 -11.83 7.99 -4.26
CA ILE A 115 -11.35 9.15 -3.50
C ILE A 115 -9.83 9.20 -3.56
N GLN A 116 -9.26 10.36 -3.91
CA GLN A 116 -7.81 10.55 -3.91
C GLN A 116 -7.27 10.44 -2.48
N ALA A 117 -6.35 9.52 -2.25
CA ALA A 117 -5.60 9.42 -1.00
C ALA A 117 -4.59 10.56 -0.87
N ASN A 118 -4.43 11.10 0.33
CA ASN A 118 -3.45 12.13 0.68
C ASN A 118 -3.41 13.30 -0.33
N PRO A 119 -4.54 14.00 -0.58
CA PRO A 119 -4.68 14.92 -1.71
C PRO A 119 -3.74 16.14 -1.68
N THR A 120 -3.16 16.44 -0.52
CA THR A 120 -2.24 17.56 -0.29
C THR A 120 -0.77 17.16 -0.39
N VAL A 121 -0.45 15.87 -0.52
CA VAL A 121 0.93 15.37 -0.59
C VAL A 121 1.28 15.13 -2.05
N ASP A 122 2.44 15.66 -2.47
CA ASP A 122 2.96 15.39 -3.80
C ASP A 122 3.65 14.02 -3.81
N GLN A 123 3.17 13.12 -4.66
CA GLN A 123 3.64 11.73 -4.76
C GLN A 123 3.92 11.42 -6.23
N PRO A 124 4.91 10.57 -6.55
CA PRO A 124 5.15 10.14 -7.94
C PRO A 124 3.90 9.45 -8.51
N GLN A 125 3.28 8.59 -7.70
CA GLN A 125 2.03 7.91 -8.00
C GLN A 125 0.91 8.33 -7.02
N PHE A 126 -0.25 8.65 -7.56
CA PHE A 126 -1.46 9.00 -6.81
C PHE A 126 -2.42 7.83 -6.79
N HIS A 127 -2.87 7.50 -5.59
CA HIS A 127 -3.86 6.46 -5.36
C HIS A 127 -5.25 7.09 -5.25
N PHE A 128 -6.18 6.59 -6.04
CA PHE A 128 -7.60 6.88 -5.92
C PHE A 128 -8.28 5.60 -5.43
N ASN A 129 -8.76 5.59 -4.19
CA ASN A 129 -9.23 4.38 -3.51
C ASN A 129 -10.75 4.27 -3.55
N ASN A 130 -11.29 3.06 -3.58
CA ASN A 130 -12.72 2.80 -3.49
C ASN A 130 -13.01 1.85 -2.31
N GLU A 131 -13.66 2.36 -1.26
CA GLU A 131 -13.92 1.60 -0.02
C GLU A 131 -14.87 0.42 -0.24
N ALA A 132 -15.86 0.56 -1.13
CA ALA A 132 -16.78 -0.54 -1.43
C ALA A 132 -16.05 -1.70 -2.13
N ASN A 133 -15.14 -1.39 -3.05
CA ASN A 133 -14.30 -2.39 -3.69
C ASN A 133 -13.31 -3.01 -2.71
N ALA A 134 -12.69 -2.21 -1.83
CA ALA A 134 -11.79 -2.74 -0.78
C ALA A 134 -12.52 -3.72 0.15
N LYS A 135 -13.74 -3.40 0.59
CA LYS A 135 -14.57 -4.29 1.41
C LYS A 135 -14.96 -5.58 0.67
N LEU A 136 -15.28 -5.48 -0.62
CA LEU A 136 -15.54 -6.67 -1.44
C LEU A 136 -14.29 -7.56 -1.54
N ALA A 137 -13.14 -6.91 -1.71
CA ALA A 137 -11.84 -7.55 -1.88
C ALA A 137 -11.42 -8.40 -0.67
N ASP A 138 -11.95 -8.16 0.52
CA ASP A 138 -11.73 -9.02 1.69
C ASP A 138 -12.22 -10.45 1.46
N THR A 139 -13.30 -10.63 0.69
CA THR A 139 -13.96 -11.94 0.49
C THR A 139 -13.92 -12.45 -0.94
N GLN A 140 -13.81 -11.56 -1.93
CA GLN A 140 -13.91 -11.91 -3.35
C GLN A 140 -12.84 -11.16 -4.15
N PHE A 141 -12.26 -11.83 -5.16
CA PHE A 141 -11.42 -11.15 -6.15
C PHE A 141 -12.22 -10.92 -7.44
N ASP A 142 -12.36 -9.66 -7.81
CA ASP A 142 -13.03 -9.21 -9.03
C ASP A 142 -12.11 -8.24 -9.79
N PRO A 143 -11.47 -8.68 -10.89
CA PRO A 143 -10.59 -7.83 -11.71
C PRO A 143 -11.30 -6.60 -12.30
N SER A 144 -12.64 -6.58 -12.35
CA SER A 144 -13.42 -5.44 -12.83
C SER A 144 -13.65 -4.35 -11.79
N ARG A 145 -13.28 -4.61 -10.53
CA ARG A 145 -13.49 -3.74 -9.37
C ARG A 145 -12.19 -3.48 -8.63
N PRO A 146 -11.24 -2.75 -9.23
CA PRO A 146 -9.99 -2.43 -8.56
C PRO A 146 -10.25 -1.63 -7.28
N THR A 147 -9.45 -1.93 -6.26
CA THR A 147 -9.55 -1.25 -4.96
C THR A 147 -8.96 0.15 -5.04
N SER A 148 -7.96 0.35 -5.90
CA SER A 148 -7.44 1.67 -6.24
C SER A 148 -7.13 1.80 -7.73
N LEU A 149 -7.25 3.02 -8.24
CA LEU A 149 -6.74 3.44 -9.53
C LEU A 149 -5.44 4.21 -9.30
N LEU A 150 -4.42 3.91 -10.10
CA LEU A 150 -3.07 4.46 -9.96
C LEU A 150 -2.83 5.49 -11.07
N TYR A 151 -2.52 6.72 -10.67
CA TYR A 151 -2.25 7.81 -11.59
C TYR A 151 -0.84 8.37 -11.38
N PHE A 152 -0.08 8.51 -12.45
CA PHE A 152 1.22 9.16 -12.43
C PHE A 152 1.09 10.65 -12.80
N ARG A 153 1.97 11.50 -12.26
CA ARG A 153 2.09 12.88 -12.74
C ARG A 153 3.03 12.96 -13.93
N THR A 154 2.58 13.61 -14.99
CA THR A 154 3.41 13.97 -16.14
C THR A 154 3.67 15.48 -16.19
N ALA A 155 4.59 15.92 -17.04
CA ALA A 155 4.85 17.34 -17.26
C ALA A 155 3.60 18.13 -17.71
N HIS A 156 2.63 17.46 -18.35
CA HIS A 156 1.45 18.12 -18.94
C HIS A 156 0.12 17.77 -18.27
N ARG A 157 0.07 16.66 -17.50
CA ARG A 157 -1.15 16.20 -16.84
C ARG A 157 -0.84 15.81 -15.40
N ARG A 158 -1.63 16.34 -14.47
CA ARG A 158 -1.55 15.99 -13.05
C ARG A 158 -1.86 14.51 -12.80
N PHE A 159 -2.78 13.92 -13.58
CA PHE A 159 -3.21 12.54 -13.44
C PHE A 159 -3.22 11.86 -14.82
N THR A 160 -2.28 10.96 -15.03
CA THR A 160 -2.25 10.02 -16.15
C THR A 160 -2.42 8.62 -15.59
N LEU A 161 -3.50 7.93 -15.96
CA LEU A 161 -3.80 6.60 -15.45
C LEU A 161 -2.75 5.60 -15.95
N GLU A 162 -2.10 4.88 -15.05
CA GLU A 162 -1.04 3.91 -15.38
C GLU A 162 -1.36 2.48 -14.95
N GLY A 163 -2.16 2.31 -13.90
CA GLY A 163 -2.47 0.99 -13.39
C GLY A 163 -3.62 0.96 -12.39
N VAL A 164 -3.73 -0.17 -11.73
CA VAL A 164 -4.66 -0.40 -10.63
C VAL A 164 -3.96 -1.11 -9.48
N MET A 165 -4.54 -1.04 -8.30
CA MET A 165 -4.17 -1.88 -7.17
C MET A 165 -5.37 -2.69 -6.71
N PHE A 166 -5.12 -3.95 -6.38
CA PHE A 166 -6.06 -4.81 -5.66
C PHE A 166 -5.58 -5.03 -4.24
N THR A 167 -6.52 -5.16 -3.31
CA THR A 167 -6.24 -5.60 -1.95
C THR A 167 -6.80 -6.99 -1.63
N ALA A 168 -6.40 -7.55 -0.50
CA ALA A 168 -7.03 -8.70 0.12
C ALA A 168 -6.97 -8.56 1.64
N ARG A 169 -7.89 -9.22 2.36
CA ARG A 169 -7.97 -9.17 3.82
C ARG A 169 -6.61 -9.45 4.47
N PRO A 170 -6.26 -8.81 5.60
CA PRO A 170 -4.93 -8.97 6.22
C PRO A 170 -4.59 -10.42 6.55
N SER A 171 -5.56 -11.22 6.94
CA SER A 171 -5.35 -12.63 7.28
C SER A 171 -5.43 -13.59 6.09
N ALA A 172 -5.48 -13.10 4.85
CA ALA A 172 -5.50 -13.99 3.67
C ALA A 172 -4.19 -14.78 3.61
N THR A 173 -4.31 -16.09 3.39
CA THR A 173 -3.17 -17.00 3.25
C THR A 173 -2.53 -16.83 1.88
N GLU A 174 -1.28 -17.29 1.73
CA GLU A 174 -0.62 -17.33 0.43
C GLU A 174 -1.41 -18.13 -0.62
N ASP A 175 -2.12 -19.20 -0.22
CA ASP A 175 -2.96 -19.97 -1.14
C ASP A 175 -4.15 -19.15 -1.65
N GLU A 176 -4.79 -18.38 -0.77
CA GLU A 176 -5.86 -17.46 -1.16
C GLU A 176 -5.34 -16.36 -2.09
N LEU A 177 -4.15 -15.80 -1.83
CA LEU A 177 -3.53 -14.80 -2.69
C LEU A 177 -3.15 -15.39 -4.07
N ASN A 178 -2.57 -16.59 -4.09
CA ASN A 178 -2.21 -17.33 -5.29
C ASN A 178 -3.44 -17.68 -6.16
N GLN A 179 -4.59 -17.92 -5.52
CA GLN A 179 -5.86 -18.11 -6.21
C GLN A 179 -6.37 -16.83 -6.89
N ARG A 180 -5.93 -15.65 -6.49
CA ARG A 180 -6.29 -14.38 -7.15
C ARG A 180 -5.36 -14.11 -8.32
N ILE A 181 -4.08 -13.91 -8.02
CA ILE A 181 -3.01 -13.71 -9.00
C ILE A 181 -1.87 -14.66 -8.59
N PRO A 182 -1.37 -15.52 -9.50
CA PRO A 182 -0.35 -16.51 -9.17
C PRO A 182 0.90 -15.89 -8.55
N LEU A 183 1.38 -16.47 -7.44
CA LEU A 183 2.59 -16.04 -6.72
C LEU A 183 3.89 -16.42 -7.43
N SER A 184 3.79 -17.17 -8.53
CA SER A 184 4.88 -17.38 -9.49
C SER A 184 5.08 -16.19 -10.44
N ILE A 185 4.08 -15.29 -10.52
CA ILE A 185 4.07 -14.13 -11.42
C ILE A 185 4.13 -12.82 -10.65
N ALA A 186 3.30 -12.66 -9.61
CA ALA A 186 3.18 -11.43 -8.84
C ALA A 186 3.54 -11.64 -7.36
N ARG A 187 3.96 -10.56 -6.71
CA ARG A 187 4.26 -10.54 -5.27
C ARG A 187 3.26 -9.63 -4.58
N TRP A 188 2.51 -10.17 -3.63
CA TRP A 188 1.66 -9.36 -2.77
C TRP A 188 2.50 -8.82 -1.62
N HIS A 189 2.18 -7.63 -1.15
CA HIS A 189 2.90 -7.02 -0.05
C HIS A 189 1.96 -6.35 0.95
N LYS A 190 2.45 -6.22 2.18
CA LYS A 190 1.87 -5.39 3.24
C LYS A 190 2.88 -4.36 3.66
N HIS A 191 2.37 -3.20 4.04
CA HIS A 191 3.14 -2.25 4.80
C HIS A 191 3.12 -2.61 6.27
N THR A 192 4.30 -2.76 6.85
CA THR A 192 4.53 -3.28 8.20
C THR A 192 5.44 -2.36 9.01
N ASN A 193 5.57 -2.66 10.31
CA ASN A 193 6.51 -2.00 11.20
C ASN A 193 6.40 -0.46 11.24
N PHE A 194 5.21 0.09 11.02
CA PHE A 194 5.03 1.54 10.98
C PHE A 194 5.12 2.12 12.38
N CYS A 195 5.93 3.15 12.56
CA CYS A 195 5.91 3.97 13.76
C CYS A 195 5.24 5.32 13.45
N ALA A 196 4.07 5.55 14.06
CA ALA A 196 3.40 6.84 13.98
C ALA A 196 4.11 7.85 14.88
N ALA A 197 4.51 9.00 14.33
CA ALA A 197 5.06 10.10 15.11
C ALA A 197 4.01 10.68 16.08
N PRO A 198 4.40 11.06 17.31
CA PRO A 198 3.54 11.88 18.15
C PRO A 198 3.32 13.26 17.50
N ALA A 199 2.22 13.93 17.86
CA ALA A 199 1.78 15.17 17.21
C ALA A 199 2.85 16.30 17.19
N ASN A 200 3.75 16.32 18.18
CA ASN A 200 4.84 17.30 18.26
C ASN A 200 6.08 16.94 17.42
N GLN A 201 6.10 15.79 16.73
CA GLN A 201 7.21 15.29 15.92
C GLN A 201 6.81 14.99 14.46
N VAL A 202 5.68 15.50 13.96
CA VAL A 202 5.21 15.25 12.58
C VAL A 202 6.24 15.68 11.51
N LYS A 203 7.08 16.68 11.80
CA LYS A 203 8.17 17.08 10.89
C LYS A 203 9.20 15.96 10.65
N ASP A 204 9.33 15.00 11.57
CA ASP A 204 10.29 13.90 11.51
C ASP A 204 9.83 12.75 10.59
N TYR A 205 8.67 12.89 9.93
CA TYR A 205 8.26 12.05 8.79
C TYR A 205 9.00 12.42 7.49
N PHE A 206 9.64 13.60 7.43
CA PHE A 206 10.17 14.18 6.21
C PHE A 206 11.68 14.42 6.28
N GLY A 207 12.28 14.70 5.13
CA GLY A 207 13.72 14.99 4.98
C GLY A 207 14.53 13.77 4.54
N SER A 208 15.87 13.91 4.55
CA SER A 208 16.79 12.87 4.08
C SER A 208 16.98 11.70 5.05
N SER A 209 16.46 11.82 6.28
CA SER A 209 16.63 10.81 7.34
C SER A 209 15.40 10.79 8.25
N PRO A 210 14.23 10.43 7.71
CA PRO A 210 13.00 10.36 8.50
C PRO A 210 13.15 9.32 9.61
N ARG A 211 12.52 9.59 10.75
CA ARG A 211 12.51 8.69 11.92
C ARG A 211 11.26 7.84 11.94
N PHE A 212 10.12 8.43 11.58
CA PHE A 212 8.80 7.84 11.63
C PHE A 212 8.27 7.54 10.22
N GLY A 213 7.20 6.76 10.14
CA GLY A 213 6.52 6.47 8.88
C GLY A 213 7.12 5.29 8.10
N MET A 214 6.71 5.17 6.85
CA MET A 214 7.11 4.07 5.95
C MET A 214 8.56 4.13 5.50
N PHE A 215 9.14 5.32 5.47
CA PHE A 215 10.54 5.57 5.10
C PHE A 215 11.44 5.72 6.33
N GLY A 216 10.88 5.59 7.53
CA GLY A 216 11.54 5.90 8.78
C GLY A 216 12.64 4.89 9.15
N SER A 217 13.55 5.32 10.01
CA SER A 217 14.53 4.40 10.62
C SER A 217 13.94 3.51 11.73
N ILE A 218 12.82 3.90 12.34
CA ILE A 218 12.19 3.18 13.45
C ILE A 218 11.23 2.11 12.94
N HIS A 219 11.57 0.83 13.16
CA HIS A 219 10.82 -0.33 12.67
C HIS A 219 10.59 -1.43 13.74
N THR A 220 10.81 -1.10 15.01
CA THR A 220 10.49 -1.98 16.15
C THR A 220 9.56 -1.28 17.14
N ARG A 221 8.77 -2.07 17.86
CA ARG A 221 7.87 -1.61 18.92
C ARG A 221 8.63 -0.83 19.98
N GLU A 222 9.74 -1.38 20.47
CA GLU A 222 10.48 -0.82 21.59
C GLU A 222 11.11 0.52 21.22
N ALA A 223 11.70 0.62 20.03
CA ALA A 223 12.24 1.88 19.52
C ALA A 223 11.14 2.91 19.26
N CYS A 224 9.99 2.47 18.74
CA CYS A 224 8.84 3.36 18.52
C CYS A 224 8.29 3.92 19.84
N ALA A 225 8.11 3.05 20.84
CA ALA A 225 7.69 3.46 22.18
C ALA A 225 8.70 4.42 22.83
N ALA A 226 10.01 4.13 22.72
CA ALA A 226 11.07 5.01 23.23
C ALA A 226 11.08 6.39 22.56
N ALA A 227 10.66 6.48 21.29
CA ALA A 227 10.50 7.73 20.57
C ALA A 227 9.17 8.45 20.87
N GLY A 228 8.30 7.86 21.70
CA GLY A 228 6.97 8.38 22.01
C GLY A 228 5.95 8.18 20.88
N GLY A 229 6.23 7.28 19.93
CA GLY A 229 5.35 6.96 18.82
C GLY A 229 4.36 5.83 19.12
N ALA A 230 3.46 5.59 18.17
CA ALA A 230 2.53 4.45 18.20
C ALA A 230 2.93 3.41 17.14
N PHE A 231 3.27 2.20 17.58
CA PHE A 231 3.72 1.13 16.70
C PHE A 231 2.52 0.38 16.10
N MET A 232 2.55 0.17 14.78
CA MET A 232 1.58 -0.62 14.03
C MET A 232 2.32 -1.72 13.27
N PRO A 233 2.19 -3.00 13.67
CA PRO A 233 2.92 -4.09 13.01
C PRO A 233 2.47 -4.29 11.55
N VAL A 234 1.20 -4.00 11.25
CA VAL A 234 0.63 -3.97 9.89
C VAL A 234 -0.24 -2.73 9.80
N VAL A 235 0.03 -1.86 8.83
CA VAL A 235 -0.76 -0.62 8.63
C VAL A 235 -1.76 -0.76 7.48
N PHE A 236 -1.39 -1.47 6.42
CA PHE A 236 -2.24 -1.70 5.25
C PHE A 236 -2.45 -3.20 5.01
N THR A 237 -3.59 -3.54 4.41
CA THR A 237 -3.94 -4.90 4.00
C THR A 237 -2.97 -5.45 2.94
N TRP A 238 -3.12 -6.70 2.51
CA TRP A 238 -2.36 -7.18 1.33
C TRP A 238 -2.68 -6.30 0.12
N MET A 239 -1.66 -5.99 -0.68
CA MET A 239 -1.75 -5.15 -1.89
C MET A 239 -0.97 -5.79 -3.03
N VAL A 240 -1.42 -5.56 -4.26
CA VAL A 240 -0.71 -5.88 -5.49
C VAL A 240 -1.00 -4.81 -6.54
N HIS A 241 0.06 -4.25 -7.12
CA HIS A 241 -0.04 -3.31 -8.23
C HIS A 241 -0.11 -4.08 -9.55
N VAL A 242 -0.90 -3.54 -10.49
CA VAL A 242 -1.12 -4.14 -11.80
C VAL A 242 -1.08 -3.03 -12.86
N PHE A 243 -0.12 -3.14 -13.77
CA PHE A 243 0.13 -2.20 -14.86
C PHE A 243 -0.16 -2.89 -16.21
N PRO A 244 -1.41 -2.85 -16.69
CA PRO A 244 -1.81 -3.70 -17.81
C PRO A 244 -1.29 -3.24 -19.17
N TYR A 245 -0.62 -2.09 -19.24
CA TYR A 245 -0.06 -1.53 -20.48
C TYR A 245 1.38 -1.95 -20.76
N GLU A 246 2.05 -2.56 -19.78
CA GLU A 246 3.38 -3.14 -19.92
C GLU A 246 3.39 -4.35 -20.88
N ASP A 247 4.53 -4.54 -21.55
CA ASP A 247 4.69 -5.58 -22.57
C ASP A 247 4.95 -6.98 -21.99
N ASP A 248 5.48 -7.05 -20.78
CA ASP A 248 5.84 -8.29 -20.11
C ASP A 248 5.24 -8.40 -18.70
N LEU A 249 5.07 -9.65 -18.23
CA LEU A 249 4.44 -9.92 -16.94
C LEU A 249 5.27 -9.42 -15.74
N LYS A 250 6.59 -9.33 -15.88
CA LYS A 250 7.46 -8.85 -14.81
C LYS A 250 7.22 -7.36 -14.56
N ASN A 251 7.10 -6.55 -15.61
CA ASN A 251 6.79 -5.13 -15.45
C ASN A 251 5.31 -4.91 -15.15
N ALA A 252 4.40 -5.72 -15.72
CA ALA A 252 2.97 -5.61 -15.47
C ALA A 252 2.56 -5.88 -14.00
N PHE A 253 3.39 -6.60 -13.25
CA PHE A 253 3.24 -6.85 -11.81
C PHE A 253 4.43 -6.34 -11.00
N SER A 254 5.12 -5.32 -11.53
CA SER A 254 6.24 -4.66 -10.86
C SER A 254 5.79 -4.03 -9.54
N MET A 255 6.69 -4.02 -8.56
CA MET A 255 6.52 -3.24 -7.33
C MET A 255 7.25 -1.89 -7.41
N ASN A 256 7.99 -1.61 -8.49
CA ASN A 256 8.56 -0.30 -8.74
C ASN A 256 7.46 0.69 -9.08
N ASP A 257 7.32 1.73 -8.29
CA ASP A 257 6.36 2.81 -8.50
C ASP A 257 7.06 4.17 -8.71
N ASP A 258 8.39 4.17 -8.82
CA ASP A 258 9.21 5.36 -9.08
C ASP A 258 9.20 5.77 -10.56
N VAL A 259 8.83 4.84 -11.44
CA VAL A 259 8.83 5.03 -12.89
C VAL A 259 7.40 4.90 -13.43
N PRO A 260 7.05 5.68 -14.48
CA PRO A 260 5.76 5.55 -15.11
C PRO A 260 5.61 4.20 -15.81
N HIS A 261 4.48 3.54 -15.59
CA HIS A 261 4.15 2.23 -16.19
C HIS A 261 3.15 2.33 -17.35
N PHE A 262 3.29 3.38 -18.15
CA PHE A 262 2.52 3.60 -19.36
C PHE A 262 3.45 4.00 -20.50
N HIS A 263 3.10 3.57 -21.72
CA HIS A 263 3.83 3.93 -22.92
C HIS A 263 3.11 5.08 -23.65
N PRO A 264 3.85 6.07 -24.22
CA PRO A 264 3.28 7.19 -24.96
C PRO A 264 2.42 6.78 -26.17
#